data_AF-A0A7Y4QSM9-F1
#
_entry.id   AF-A0A7Y4QSM9-F1
#
_cell.length_a   1.000
_cell.length_b   1.000
_cell.length_c   1.000
_cell.angle_alpha   90.00
_cell.angle_beta   90.00
_cell.angle_gamma   90.00
#
_symmetry.space_group_name_H-M   'P 1'
#
loop_
_entity.id
_entity.type
_entity.pdbx_description
1 polymer ?
#
loop_
_entity_poly.entity_id
_entity_poly.type
_entity_poly.pdbx_seq_one_letter_code
_entity_poly.pdbx_strand_id
1 'polypeptide(L)'
;MIFTSVEFLIFFLVVVVVKRLLPSFRLEKNFLLVASYVFYMSWNLLCSGLLLFTSVLDYYVGRGLAVVEKPSHRRWLLVASLVANLGVLVFFKYSNFLIWNAQTVLGWLGWHPSLATLNVMLPVGISFFTFQSMSYTIDVYRRQLPP
;
A
#
# COMPACT_ATOMS: atom_id res chain seq x y z
N MET A 1 5.73 -8.53 -14.43
CA MET A 1 5.14 -9.90 -14.44
C MET A 1 3.70 -9.84 -13.93
N ILE A 2 2.81 -10.70 -14.44
CA ILE A 2 1.42 -10.85 -13.96
C ILE A 2 1.20 -12.30 -13.53
N PHE A 3 0.22 -12.56 -12.66
CA PHE A 3 0.00 -13.91 -12.08
C PHE A 3 -0.25 -15.02 -13.11
N THR A 4 -0.77 -14.67 -14.28
CA THR A 4 -1.07 -15.62 -15.37
C THR A 4 0.10 -15.80 -16.34
N SER A 5 1.23 -15.11 -16.16
CA SER A 5 2.37 -15.21 -17.09
C SER A 5 3.30 -16.38 -16.77
N VAL A 6 3.93 -16.94 -17.80
CA VAL A 6 4.96 -17.98 -17.67
C VAL A 6 6.16 -17.46 -16.86
N GLU A 7 6.50 -16.17 -17.01
CA GLU A 7 7.54 -15.50 -16.21
C GLU A 7 7.25 -15.62 -14.70
N PHE A 8 6.00 -15.41 -14.28
CA PHE A 8 5.61 -15.57 -12.88
C PHE A 8 5.75 -17.02 -12.41
N LEU A 9 5.38 -18.01 -13.24
CA LEU A 9 5.54 -19.42 -12.89
C LEU A 9 7.01 -19.78 -12.64
N ILE A 10 7.91 -19.36 -13.53
CA ILE A 10 9.35 -19.57 -13.38
C ILE A 10 9.86 -18.87 -12.12
N PHE A 11 9.52 -17.59 -11.95
CA PHE A 11 9.88 -16.81 -10.77
C PHE A 11 9.41 -17.49 -9.48
N PHE A 12 8.15 -17.93 -9.42
CA PHE A 12 7.57 -18.60 -8.27
C PHE A 12 8.31 -19.90 -7.93
N LEU A 13 8.61 -20.73 -8.93
CA LEU A 13 9.38 -21.96 -8.72
C LEU A 13 10.77 -21.68 -8.16
N VAL A 14 11.49 -20.68 -8.71
CA VAL A 14 12.79 -20.25 -8.19
C VAL A 14 12.67 -19.78 -6.74
N VAL A 15 11.68 -18.94 -6.42
CA VAL A 15 11.43 -18.46 -5.06
C VAL A 15 11.16 -19.61 -4.10
N VAL A 16 10.34 -20.59 -4.48
CA VAL A 16 10.03 -21.76 -3.63
C VAL A 16 11.27 -22.62 -3.39
N VAL A 17 12.09 -22.86 -4.41
CA VAL A 17 13.34 -23.62 -4.27
C VAL A 17 14.33 -22.88 -3.38
N VAL A 18 14.61 -21.61 -3.64
CA VAL A 18 15.54 -20.81 -2.83
C VAL A 18 15.05 -20.71 -1.39
N LYS A 19 13.75 -20.47 -1.17
CA LYS A 19 13.13 -20.46 0.16
C LYS A 19 13.46 -21.74 0.94
N ARG A 20 13.36 -22.92 0.32
CA ARG A 20 13.65 -24.21 0.98
C ARG A 20 15.14 -24.43 1.26
N LEU A 21 16.03 -23.79 0.52
CA LEU A 21 17.48 -23.90 0.71
C LEU A 21 18.01 -22.95 1.80
N LEU A 22 17.22 -21.95 2.21
CA LEU A 22 17.63 -20.99 3.23
C LEU A 22 17.62 -21.63 4.63
N PRO A 23 18.74 -21.57 5.38
CA PRO A 23 18.90 -22.33 6.62
C PRO A 23 18.25 -21.68 7.85
N SER A 24 17.80 -20.43 7.75
CA SER A 24 17.23 -19.71 8.89
C SER A 24 15.94 -19.00 8.55
N PHE A 25 15.03 -19.00 9.52
CA PHE A 25 13.73 -18.34 9.43
C PHE A 25 13.84 -16.83 9.14
N ARG A 26 14.88 -16.17 9.67
CA ARG A 26 15.13 -14.73 9.41
C ARG A 26 15.50 -14.48 7.95
N LEU A 27 16.39 -15.29 7.39
CA LEU A 27 16.78 -15.19 5.98
C LEU A 27 15.59 -15.52 5.07
N GLU A 28 14.82 -16.56 5.41
CA GLU A 28 13.60 -16.93 4.69
C GLU A 28 12.62 -15.75 4.61
N LYS A 29 12.28 -15.15 5.76
CA LYS A 29 11.35 -14.01 5.83
C LYS A 29 11.85 -12.82 5.00
N ASN A 30 13.13 -12.47 5.14
CA ASN A 30 13.71 -11.34 4.41
C ASN A 30 13.75 -11.62 2.91
N PHE A 31 14.10 -12.85 2.51
CA PHE A 31 14.08 -13.27 1.11
C PHE A 31 12.67 -13.20 0.52
N LEU A 32 11.66 -13.74 1.22
CA LEU A 32 10.27 -13.67 0.78
C LEU A 32 9.76 -12.23 0.67
N LEU A 33 10.17 -11.35 1.59
CA LEU A 33 9.85 -9.93 1.52
C LEU A 33 10.45 -9.30 0.26
N VAL A 34 11.76 -9.50 0.02
CA VAL A 34 12.45 -8.97 -1.17
C VAL A 34 11.84 -9.55 -2.46
N ALA A 35 11.60 -10.85 -2.52
CA ALA A 35 10.97 -11.51 -3.65
C ALA A 35 9.57 -10.92 -3.93
N SER A 36 8.78 -10.68 -2.89
CA SER A 36 7.46 -10.05 -3.03
C SER A 36 7.58 -8.64 -3.62
N TYR A 37 8.51 -7.81 -3.13
CA TYR A 37 8.75 -6.49 -3.69
C TYR A 37 9.24 -6.53 -5.14
N VAL A 38 10.16 -7.44 -5.49
CA VAL A 38 10.63 -7.63 -6.87
C VAL A 38 9.46 -7.97 -7.79
N PHE A 39 8.56 -8.87 -7.36
CA PHE A 39 7.37 -9.20 -8.12
C PHE A 39 6.48 -7.98 -8.36
N TYR A 40 6.15 -7.20 -7.32
CA TYR A 40 5.30 -6.01 -7.47
C TYR A 40 5.99 -4.89 -8.28
N MET A 41 7.29 -4.67 -8.09
CA MET A 41 8.09 -3.71 -8.87
C MET A 41 8.11 -4.07 -10.36
N SER A 42 8.13 -5.36 -10.69
CA SER A 42 8.10 -5.84 -12.09
C SER A 42 6.79 -5.52 -12.82
N TRP A 43 5.71 -5.20 -12.09
CA TRP A 43 4.43 -4.81 -12.68
C TRP A 43 4.34 -3.29 -12.83
N ASN A 44 4.58 -2.55 -11.74
CA ASN A 44 4.57 -1.09 -11.77
C ASN A 44 5.37 -0.50 -10.60
N LEU A 45 6.39 0.30 -10.92
CA LEU A 45 7.29 0.89 -9.92
C LEU A 45 6.55 1.82 -8.94
N LEU A 46 5.63 2.64 -9.44
CA LEU A 46 4.88 3.59 -8.60
C LEU A 46 3.99 2.85 -7.58
N CYS A 47 3.34 1.78 -8.03
CA CYS A 47 2.48 0.95 -7.17
C CYS A 47 3.29 0.24 -6.07
N SER A 48 4.50 -0.24 -6.41
CA SER A 48 5.41 -0.83 -5.43
C SER A 48 5.93 0.19 -4.40
N GLY A 49 6.13 1.44 -4.82
CA GLY A 49 6.50 2.54 -3.92
C GLY A 49 5.41 2.85 -2.91
N LEU A 50 4.13 2.80 -3.32
CA LEU A 50 2.99 2.96 -2.41
C LEU A 50 2.92 1.81 -1.40
N LEU A 51 3.08 0.57 -1.86
CA LEU A 51 3.07 -0.60 -1.00
C LEU A 51 4.23 -0.55 0.02
N LEU A 52 5.42 -0.10 -0.41
CA LEU A 52 6.54 0.13 0.48
C LEU A 52 6.23 1.22 1.51
N PHE A 53 5.68 2.35 1.05
CA PHE A 53 5.28 3.45 1.93
C PHE A 53 4.27 2.98 2.99
N THR A 54 3.19 2.30 2.60
CA THR A 54 2.18 1.82 3.56
C THR A 54 2.77 0.80 4.52
N SER A 55 3.58 -0.14 4.03
CA SER A 55 4.22 -1.17 4.87
C SER A 55 5.18 -0.57 5.90
N VAL A 56 5.99 0.41 5.50
CA VAL A 56 6.93 1.11 6.39
C VAL A 56 6.18 1.94 7.43
N LEU A 57 5.15 2.68 6.98
CA LEU A 57 4.31 3.48 7.86
C LEU A 57 3.63 2.60 8.92
N ASP A 58 3.00 1.50 8.52
CA ASP A 58 2.34 0.58 9.45
C ASP A 58 3.32 -0.07 10.42
N TYR A 59 4.52 -0.43 9.96
CA TYR A 59 5.54 -1.01 10.82
C TYR A 59 5.93 -0.05 11.95
N TYR A 60 6.18 1.23 11.63
CA TYR A 60 6.52 2.22 12.64
C TYR A 60 5.34 2.59 13.53
N VAL A 61 4.12 2.69 12.97
CA VAL A 61 2.90 2.93 13.75
C VAL A 61 2.64 1.78 14.71
N GLY A 62 2.68 0.53 14.24
CA GLY A 62 2.47 -0.67 15.07
C GLY A 62 3.49 -0.74 16.21
N ARG A 63 4.77 -0.50 15.92
CA ARG A 63 5.80 -0.37 16.95
C ARG A 63 5.55 0.77 17.93
N GLY A 64 5.12 1.94 17.45
CA GLY A 64 4.77 3.07 18.29
C GLY A 64 3.60 2.76 19.23
N LEU A 65 2.56 2.08 18.72
CA LEU A 65 1.39 1.66 19.49
C LEU A 65 1.72 0.64 20.58
N ALA A 66 2.82 -0.12 20.42
CA ALA A 66 3.32 -1.06 21.42
C ALA A 66 4.07 -0.39 22.57
N VAL A 67 4.79 0.71 22.30
CA VAL A 67 5.58 1.43 23.31
C VAL A 67 4.75 2.50 24.03
N VAL A 68 3.83 3.16 23.32
CA VAL A 68 3.05 4.26 23.86
C VAL A 68 1.89 3.73 24.70
N GLU A 69 1.91 4.05 26.00
CA GLU A 69 0.83 3.69 26.92
C GLU A 69 -0.28 4.75 27.00
N LYS A 70 0.08 6.04 26.87
CA LYS A 70 -0.88 7.14 27.01
C LYS A 70 -1.95 7.06 25.91
N PRO A 71 -3.25 7.00 26.26
CA PRO A 71 -4.33 6.74 25.31
C PRO A 71 -4.45 7.83 24.23
N SER A 72 -4.18 9.10 24.57
CA SER A 72 -4.22 10.21 23.61
C SER A 72 -3.19 10.07 22.50
N HIS A 73 -1.96 9.68 22.83
CA HIS A 73 -0.89 9.50 21.86
C HIS A 73 -1.10 8.28 20.98
N ARG A 74 -1.60 7.17 21.55
CA ARG A 74 -2.01 5.99 20.77
C ARG A 74 -3.08 6.36 19.75
N ARG A 75 -4.07 7.16 20.16
CA ARG A 75 -5.15 7.62 19.27
C ARG A 75 -4.59 8.46 18.12
N TRP A 76 -3.65 9.36 18.40
CA TRP A 76 -3.00 10.16 17.35
C TRP A 76 -2.20 9.30 16.36
N LEU A 77 -1.46 8.29 16.84
CA LEU A 77 -0.76 7.34 15.96
C LEU A 77 -1.73 6.59 15.05
N LEU A 78 -2.83 6.08 15.59
CA LEU A 78 -3.87 5.42 14.80
C LEU A 78 -4.48 6.38 13.76
N VAL A 79 -4.87 7.59 14.18
CA VAL A 79 -5.47 8.59 13.28
C VAL A 79 -4.50 8.96 12.16
N ALA A 80 -3.22 9.17 12.46
CA ALA A 80 -2.19 9.44 11.45
C ALA A 80 -2.10 8.28 10.43
N SER A 81 -2.14 7.04 10.92
CA SER A 81 -2.11 5.84 10.06
C SER A 81 -3.33 5.73 9.14
N LEU A 82 -4.51 5.97 9.70
CA LEU A 82 -5.78 5.93 8.95
C LEU A 82 -5.83 7.05 7.92
N VAL A 83 -5.42 8.27 8.28
CA VAL A 83 -5.39 9.41 7.36
C VAL A 83 -4.40 9.17 6.23
N ALA A 84 -3.21 8.62 6.50
CA ALA A 84 -2.24 8.30 5.46
C ALA A 84 -2.76 7.23 4.49
N ASN A 85 -3.28 6.12 5.01
CA ASN A 85 -3.81 5.02 4.20
C ASN A 85 -5.06 5.42 3.39
N LEU A 86 -6.04 6.06 4.04
CA LEU A 86 -7.22 6.58 3.35
C LEU A 86 -6.86 7.70 2.38
N GLY A 87 -5.89 8.55 2.70
CA GLY A 87 -5.40 9.60 1.82
C GLY A 87 -4.85 9.03 0.51
N VAL A 88 -4.01 8.00 0.60
CA VAL A 88 -3.51 7.27 -0.58
C VAL A 88 -4.67 6.66 -1.36
N LEU A 89 -5.58 5.95 -0.69
CA LEU A 89 -6.73 5.34 -1.36
C LEU A 89 -7.62 6.37 -2.06
N VAL A 90 -7.95 7.47 -1.37
CA VAL A 90 -8.80 8.52 -1.90
C VAL A 90 -8.14 9.20 -3.09
N PHE A 91 -6.85 9.53 -2.97
CA PHE A 91 -6.08 10.13 -4.06
C PHE A 91 -6.11 9.26 -5.31
N PHE A 92 -5.72 7.98 -5.22
CA PHE A 92 -5.66 7.15 -6.43
C PHE A 92 -7.04 6.75 -6.97
N LYS A 93 -8.03 6.52 -6.08
CA LYS A 93 -9.34 6.04 -6.48
C LYS A 93 -10.27 7.13 -7.02
N TYR A 94 -10.19 8.34 -6.47
CA TYR A 94 -11.15 9.41 -6.77
C TYR A 94 -10.53 10.61 -7.50
N SER A 95 -9.20 10.70 -7.69
CA SER A 95 -8.60 11.83 -8.43
C SER A 95 -9.20 12.02 -9.81
N ASN A 96 -9.32 10.96 -10.62
CA ASN A 96 -9.88 11.07 -11.97
C ASN A 96 -11.35 11.52 -11.95
N PHE A 97 -12.13 11.04 -10.97
CA PHE A 97 -13.51 11.49 -10.77
C PHE A 97 -13.55 12.98 -10.40
N LEU A 98 -12.70 13.43 -9.46
CA LEU A 98 -12.63 14.83 -9.04
C LEU A 98 -12.18 15.74 -10.19
N ILE A 99 -11.19 15.32 -10.98
CA ILE A 99 -10.70 16.05 -12.15
C ILE A 99 -11.84 16.22 -13.18
N TRP A 100 -12.55 15.14 -13.50
CA TRP A 100 -13.66 15.18 -14.46
C TRP A 100 -14.81 16.10 -14.01
N ASN A 101 -15.20 16.03 -12.74
CA ASN A 101 -16.23 16.91 -12.19
C ASN A 101 -15.76 18.38 -12.17
N ALA A 102 -14.50 18.63 -11.78
CA ALA A 102 -13.94 19.97 -11.78
C ALA A 102 -13.90 20.58 -13.20
N GLN A 103 -13.49 19.80 -14.21
CA GLN A 103 -13.54 20.23 -15.61
C GLN A 103 -14.96 20.56 -16.06
N THR A 104 -15.95 19.77 -15.66
CA THR A 104 -17.35 19.98 -16.02
C THR A 104 -17.90 21.29 -15.43
N VAL A 105 -17.65 21.53 -14.13
CA VAL A 105 -18.10 22.75 -13.44
C VAL A 105 -17.39 23.99 -13.98
N LEU A 106 -16.06 23.91 -14.20
CA LEU A 106 -15.30 25.01 -14.78
C LEU A 106 -15.74 25.30 -16.22
N GLY A 107 -16.09 24.25 -16.99
CA GLY A 107 -16.67 24.39 -18.32
C GLY A 107 -17.99 25.17 -18.31
N TRP A 108 -18.85 24.96 -17.31
CA TRP A 108 -20.07 25.77 -17.14
C TRP A 108 -19.78 27.22 -16.78
N LEU A 109 -18.65 27.50 -16.12
CA LEU A 109 -18.16 28.84 -15.82
C LEU A 109 -17.41 29.49 -17.00
N GLY A 110 -17.38 28.85 -18.18
CA GLY A 110 -16.71 29.34 -19.38
C GLY A 110 -15.19 29.14 -19.39
N TRP A 111 -14.65 28.40 -18.41
CA TRP A 111 -13.24 28.04 -18.36
C TRP A 111 -13.07 26.61 -18.87
N HIS A 112 -12.23 26.42 -19.89
CA HIS A 112 -11.93 25.10 -20.45
C HIS A 112 -10.50 24.65 -20.12
N PRO A 113 -10.19 24.35 -18.84
CA PRO A 113 -8.87 23.88 -18.48
C PRO A 113 -8.66 22.45 -19.03
N SER A 114 -7.58 22.27 -19.79
CA SER A 114 -7.12 20.97 -20.28
C SER A 114 -6.46 20.16 -19.15
N LEU A 115 -7.24 19.77 -18.13
CA LEU A 115 -6.79 18.86 -17.06
C LEU A 115 -6.75 17.38 -17.51
N ALA A 116 -7.05 17.09 -18.77
CA ALA A 116 -7.11 15.73 -19.33
C ALA A 116 -5.77 14.96 -19.27
N THR A 117 -4.65 15.66 -19.07
CA THR A 117 -3.32 15.05 -18.94
C THR A 117 -3.01 14.53 -17.53
N LEU A 118 -3.81 14.87 -16.51
CA LEU A 118 -3.68 14.38 -15.12
C LEU A 118 -4.39 13.04 -14.90
N ASN A 119 -4.30 12.10 -15.84
CA ASN A 119 -4.89 10.78 -15.66
C ASN A 119 -4.05 9.96 -14.67
N VAL A 120 -4.54 9.85 -13.43
CA VAL A 120 -3.87 9.10 -12.37
C VAL A 120 -4.08 7.61 -12.64
N MET A 121 -2.99 6.89 -12.90
CA MET A 121 -3.02 5.44 -13.10
C MET A 121 -3.39 4.74 -11.77
N LEU A 122 -4.49 3.98 -11.79
CA LEU A 122 -4.99 3.30 -10.59
C LEU A 122 -4.20 2.00 -10.34
N PRO A 123 -3.54 1.85 -9.17
CA PRO A 123 -2.85 0.61 -8.83
C PRO A 123 -3.83 -0.54 -8.65
N VAL A 124 -3.55 -1.68 -9.29
CA VAL A 124 -4.34 -2.89 -9.06
C VAL A 124 -4.16 -3.34 -7.61
N GLY A 125 -5.28 -3.59 -6.93
CA GLY A 125 -5.26 -4.08 -5.55
C GLY A 125 -5.09 -3.00 -4.47
N ILE A 126 -5.10 -1.70 -4.80
CA ILE A 126 -4.95 -0.61 -3.81
C ILE A 126 -5.95 -0.69 -2.67
N SER A 127 -7.23 -0.92 -2.98
CA SER A 127 -8.24 -1.07 -1.93
C SER A 127 -7.91 -2.24 -1.00
N PHE A 128 -7.47 -3.39 -1.54
CA PHE A 128 -7.19 -4.57 -0.74
C PHE A 128 -6.03 -4.34 0.24
N PHE A 129 -4.87 -3.90 -0.25
CA PHE A 129 -3.72 -3.72 0.64
C PHE A 129 -3.91 -2.55 1.62
N THR A 130 -4.62 -1.48 1.23
CA THR A 130 -4.94 -0.38 2.15
C THR A 130 -5.87 -0.84 3.27
N PHE A 131 -6.92 -1.61 2.98
CA PHE A 131 -7.80 -2.13 4.03
C PHE A 131 -7.07 -3.13 4.94
N GLN A 132 -6.25 -4.01 4.37
CA GLN A 132 -5.44 -4.95 5.15
C GLN A 132 -4.45 -4.24 6.09
N SER A 133 -3.78 -3.21 5.59
CA SER A 133 -2.89 -2.31 6.33
C SER A 133 -3.62 -1.64 7.51
N MET A 134 -4.78 -1.04 7.25
CA MET A 134 -5.57 -0.39 8.28
C MET A 134 -6.06 -1.38 9.33
N SER A 135 -6.54 -2.56 8.92
CA SER A 135 -6.95 -3.62 9.86
C SER A 135 -5.83 -3.97 10.83
N TYR A 136 -4.61 -4.17 10.34
CA TYR A 136 -3.45 -4.42 11.22
C TYR A 136 -3.25 -3.31 12.26
N THR A 137 -3.21 -2.04 11.84
CA THR A 137 -2.98 -0.93 12.79
C THR A 137 -4.12 -0.73 13.79
N ILE A 138 -5.37 -1.00 13.38
CA ILE A 138 -6.55 -0.98 14.25
C ILE A 138 -6.48 -2.12 15.28
N ASP A 139 -6.11 -3.32 14.86
CA ASP A 139 -6.04 -4.50 15.73
C ASP A 139 -4.91 -4.35 16.77
N VAL A 140 -3.76 -3.82 16.38
CA VAL A 140 -2.66 -3.46 17.31
C VAL A 140 -3.11 -2.36 18.28
N TYR A 141 -3.81 -1.33 17.81
CA TYR A 141 -4.35 -0.28 18.67
C TYR A 141 -5.32 -0.85 19.72
N ARG A 142 -6.17 -1.80 19.30
CA ARG A 142 -7.14 -2.52 20.15
C ARG A 142 -6.52 -3.61 21.03
N ARG A 143 -5.21 -3.86 20.89
CA ARG A 143 -4.47 -4.94 21.58
C ARG A 143 -5.01 -6.34 21.27
N GLN A 144 -5.59 -6.51 20.09
CA GLN A 144 -6.01 -7.83 19.58
C GLN A 144 -4.85 -8.59 18.94
N LEU A 145 -3.84 -7.85 18.46
CA LEU A 145 -2.60 -8.38 17.92
C LEU A 145 -1.39 -7.70 18.57
N PRO A 146 -0.29 -8.44 18.82
CA PRO A 146 1.01 -7.84 19.06
C PRO A 146 1.57 -7.22 17.75
N PRO A 147 2.46 -6.22 17.85
CA PRO A 147 3.17 -5.64 16.71
C PRO A 147 4.17 -6.61 16.05
#